data_AF-A0A432IH94-F1
#
_entry.id   AF-A0A432IH94-F1
#
_cell.length_a   1.000
_cell.length_b   1.000
_cell.length_c   1.000
_cell.angle_alpha   90.00
_cell.angle_beta   90.00
_cell.angle_gamma   90.00
#
_symmetry.space_group_name_H-M   'P 1'
#
loop_
_entity.id
_entity.type
_entity.pdbx_description
1 polymer ?
#
loop_
_entity_poly.entity_id
_entity_poly.type
_entity_poly.pdbx_seq_one_letter_code
_entity_poly.pdbx_strand_id
1 'polypeptide(L)' 'MKYLIDLHTHTNTTPHAYSTLEENIQAAKKKGIKIVANTMHGPKLQDS' A
#
# COMPACT_ATOMS: atom_id res chain seq x y z
N MET A 1 -0.68 20.13 11.78
CA MET A 1 -0.40 18.73 12.20
C MET A 1 0.13 17.97 11.00
N LYS A 2 1.09 17.05 11.18
CA LYS A 2 1.62 16.21 10.10
C LYS A 2 1.05 14.79 10.24
N TYR A 3 0.28 14.35 9.26
CA TYR A 3 -0.23 12.98 9.21
C TYR A 3 0.84 12.09 8.58
N LEU A 4 1.46 11.24 9.39
CA LEU A 4 2.48 10.28 8.94
C LEU A 4 1.79 8.98 8.51
N ILE A 5 0.89 9.07 7.53
CA ILE A 5 0.04 7.95 7.12
C ILE A 5 0.04 7.83 5.59
N ASP A 6 -0.02 6.60 5.10
CA ASP A 6 -0.35 6.27 3.72
C ASP A 6 -1.60 5.37 3.75
N LEU A 7 -2.68 5.83 3.13
CA LEU A 7 -3.97 5.16 3.22
C LEU A 7 -4.35 4.38 1.96
N HIS A 8 -3.51 4.40 0.93
CA HIS A 8 -3.84 3.78 -0.35
C HIS A 8 -2.59 3.11 -0.94
N THR A 9 -2.36 1.87 -0.53
CA THR A 9 -1.28 1.05 -1.09
C THR A 9 -1.84 -0.24 -1.67
N HIS A 10 -1.16 -0.72 -2.72
CA HIS A 10 -1.42 -2.01 -3.33
C HIS A 10 -0.25 -2.97 -3.08
N THR A 11 -0.53 -4.26 -3.15
CA THR A 11 0.48 -5.33 -3.05
C THR A 11 0.46 -6.19 -4.31
N ASN A 12 1.45 -7.07 -4.44
CA ASN A 12 1.60 -8.06 -5.53
C ASN A 12 0.42 -9.05 -5.70
N THR A 13 -0.62 -8.93 -4.88
CA THR A 13 -1.92 -9.59 -5.04
C THR A 13 -2.82 -8.89 -6.06
N THR A 14 -2.40 -7.72 -6.56
CA THR A 14 -3.12 -6.87 -7.51
C THR A 14 -2.28 -6.75 -8.79
N PRO A 15 -2.80 -7.06 -9.99
CA PRO A 15 -2.05 -7.13 -11.25
C PRO A 15 -1.11 -5.94 -11.57
N HIS A 16 -1.48 -4.71 -11.21
CA HIS A 16 -0.68 -3.51 -11.52
C HIS A 16 0.33 -3.13 -10.41
N ALA A 17 0.40 -3.89 -9.32
CA ALA A 17 1.28 -3.60 -8.18
C ALA A 17 2.30 -4.72 -7.99
N TYR A 18 3.56 -4.34 -7.69
CA TYR A 18 4.68 -5.28 -7.68
C TYR A 18 5.25 -5.56 -6.28
N SER A 19 5.09 -4.64 -5.33
CA SER A 19 5.65 -4.77 -3.99
C SER A 19 4.81 -5.69 -3.09
N THR A 20 5.48 -6.40 -2.20
CA THR A 20 4.85 -7.14 -1.10
C THR A 20 4.40 -6.20 0.03
N LEU A 21 3.54 -6.70 0.92
CA LEU A 21 3.16 -5.96 2.12
C LEU A 21 4.38 -5.61 2.99
N GLU A 22 5.33 -6.54 3.11
CA GLU A 22 6.56 -6.31 3.89
C GLU A 22 7.41 -5.20 3.29
N GLU A 23 7.62 -5.19 1.97
CA GLU A 23 8.37 -4.13 1.29
C GLU A 23 7.73 -2.76 1.49
N ASN A 24 6.39 -2.68 1.41
CA ASN A 24 5.65 -1.45 1.70
C ASN A 24 5.85 -0.99 3.15
N ILE A 25 5.78 -1.90 4.12
CA ILE A 25 6.01 -1.59 5.56
C ILE A 25 7.46 -1.14 5.80
N GLN A 26 8.45 -1.80 5.22
CA GLN A 26 9.86 -1.42 5.37
C GLN A 26 10.15 -0.07 4.73
N ALA A 27 9.58 0.22 3.55
CA ALA A 27 9.69 1.52 2.91
C ALA A 27 9.03 2.62 3.75
N ALA A 28 7.83 2.37 4.29
CA ALA A 28 7.13 3.28 5.19
C ALA A 28 7.95 3.58 6.46
N LYS A 29 8.52 2.55 7.09
CA LYS A 29 9.41 2.67 8.25
C LYS A 29 10.61 3.56 7.94
N LYS A 30 11.29 3.34 6.81
CA LYS A 30 12.45 4.16 6.36
C LYS A 30 12.05 5.62 6.13
N LYS A 31 10.82 5.88 5.67
CA LYS A 31 10.28 7.23 5.41
C LYS A 31 9.65 7.90 6.63
N GLY A 32 9.61 7.23 7.79
CA GLY A 32 8.98 7.73 9.01
C GLY A 32 7.45 7.74 8.98
N ILE A 33 6.82 7.04 8.01
CA ILE A 33 5.38 6.81 7.97
C ILE A 33 5.03 5.82 9.09
N LYS A 34 3.94 6.12 9.82
CA LYS A 34 3.50 5.42 11.03
C LYS A 34 2.33 4.47 10.80
N ILE A 35 1.51 4.73 9.78
CA ILE A 35 0.36 3.91 9.42
C ILE A 35 0.38 3.70 7.91
N VAL A 36 0.19 2.46 7.49
CA VAL A 36 -0.03 2.09 6.08
C VAL A 36 -1.33 1.31 6.00
N ALA A 37 -2.22 1.67 5.08
CA ALA A 37 -3.39 0.87 4.75
C ALA A 37 -3.18 0.13 3.43
N ASN A 38 -3.59 -1.14 3.42
CA ASN A 38 -3.56 -1.99 2.23
C ASN A 38 -4.96 -2.04 1.60
N THR A 39 -5.12 -1.54 0.37
CA THR A 39 -6.42 -1.30 -0.26
C THR A 39 -6.53 -1.98 -1.62
N MET A 40 -6.78 -3.30 -1.63
CA MET A 40 -6.89 -4.07 -2.87
C MET A 40 -8.14 -3.69 -3.66
N HIS A 41 -8.09 -3.91 -4.97
CA HIS A 41 -9.27 -3.80 -5.81
C HIS A 41 -10.30 -4.86 -5.44
N GLY A 42 -11.55 -4.41 -5.31
CA GLY A 42 -12.68 -5.29 -5.11
C GLY A 42 -13.11 -5.97 -6.42
N PRO A 43 -13.98 -6.99 -6.36
CA PRO A 43 -14.40 -7.78 -7.52
C PRO A 43 -15.13 -6.98 -8.62
N LYS A 44 -15.58 -5.76 -8.33
CA LYS A 44 -16.22 -4.85 -9.30
C LYS A 44 -15.25 -3.90 -9.99
N LEU A 45 -13.99 -3.87 -9.57
CA LEU A 45 -12.97 -2.98 -10.11
C LEU A 45 -11.93 -3.83 -10.81
N GLN A 46 -11.95 -3.79 -12.14
CA GLN A 46 -11.05 -4.57 -12.96
C GLN A 46 -9.70 -3.89 -13.02
N ASP A 47 -8.66 -4.68 -12.88
CA ASP A 47 -7.30 -4.23 -13.05
C ASP A 47 -6.88 -4.33 -14.52
N SER A 48 -6.42 -3.22 -15.06
CA SER A 48 -6.01 -3.06 -16.46
C SER A 48 -4.50 -2.94 -16.61
#